data_AF-A0AAJ5WVZ4-F1
#
_entry.id   AF-A0AAJ5WVZ4-F1
#
_cell.length_a   1.000
_cell.length_b   1.000
_cell.length_c   1.000
_cell.angle_alpha   90.00
_cell.angle_beta   90.00
_cell.angle_gamma   90.00
#
_symmetry.space_group_name_H-M   'P 1'
#
loop_
_entity.id
_entity.type
_entity.pdbx_description
1 polymer ?
#
loop_
_entity_poly.entity_id
_entity_poly.type
_entity_poly.pdbx_seq_one_letter_code
_entity_poly.pdbx_strand_id
1 'polypeptide(L)'
;MIEKTISHTARIAGRIRTLRRNREYSQEYMALLLNISQNAYSRLENGKTPITIDRLYQICSILQTDPVQLLDSPGSSASPRKEW
;
A
#
# COMPACT_ATOMS: atom_id res chain seq x y z
N MET A 1 -19.42 -12.70 -19.12
CA MET A 1 -18.92 -13.29 -17.85
C MET A 1 -17.59 -12.60 -17.59
N ILE A 2 -17.61 -11.46 -16.88
CA ILE A 2 -16.39 -10.67 -16.67
C ILE A 2 -15.53 -11.49 -15.71
N GLU A 3 -14.36 -11.93 -16.18
CA GLU A 3 -13.37 -12.64 -15.39
C GLU A 3 -13.24 -11.96 -14.03
N LYS A 4 -13.24 -12.75 -12.95
CA LYS A 4 -13.09 -12.27 -11.56
C LYS A 4 -11.94 -11.26 -11.50
N THR A 5 -12.28 -9.97 -11.52
CA THR A 5 -11.30 -8.89 -11.62
C THR A 5 -10.41 -8.99 -10.39
N ILE A 6 -9.11 -9.16 -10.61
CA ILE A 6 -8.12 -9.10 -9.52
C ILE A 6 -8.34 -7.77 -8.80
N SER A 7 -8.68 -7.82 -7.51
CA SER A 7 -8.89 -6.61 -6.73
C SER A 7 -7.58 -5.84 -6.60
N HIS A 8 -7.45 -4.73 -7.34
CA HIS A 8 -6.28 -3.84 -7.27
C HIS A 8 -6.02 -3.37 -5.84
N THR A 9 -7.08 -3.08 -5.08
CA THR A 9 -7.00 -2.71 -3.66
C THR A 9 -6.35 -3.81 -2.83
N ALA A 10 -6.78 -5.07 -3.00
CA ALA A 10 -6.19 -6.19 -2.24
C ALA A 10 -4.71 -6.39 -2.57
N ARG A 11 -4.31 -6.19 -3.84
CA ARG A 11 -2.91 -6.25 -4.27
C ARG A 11 -2.05 -5.17 -3.62
N ILE A 12 -2.51 -3.92 -3.65
CA ILE A 12 -1.83 -2.77 -3.04
C ILE A 12 -1.74 -2.96 -1.52
N ALA A 13 -2.83 -3.36 -0.87
CA ALA A 13 -2.88 -3.62 0.56
C ALA A 13 -1.90 -4.72 0.99
N GLY A 14 -1.76 -5.79 0.20
CA GLY A 14 -0.76 -6.83 0.41
C GLY A 14 0.68 -6.31 0.37
N ARG A 15 0.98 -5.35 -0.52
CA ARG A 15 2.32 -4.72 -0.60
C ARG A 15 2.59 -3.81 0.60
N ILE A 16 1.61 -3.01 1.00
CA ILE A 16 1.67 -2.20 2.22
C ILE A 16 2.00 -3.09 3.42
N ARG A 17 1.32 -4.24 3.55
CA ARG A 17 1.57 -5.21 4.61
C ARG A 17 2.99 -5.76 4.59
N THR A 18 3.51 -6.09 3.42
CA THR A 18 4.89 -6.59 3.26
C THR A 18 5.92 -5.53 3.65
N LEU A 19 5.81 -4.31 3.12
CA LEU A 19 6.72 -3.22 3.47
C LEU A 19 6.67 -2.85 4.95
N ARG A 20 5.46 -2.80 5.54
CA ARG A 20 5.29 -2.56 6.99
C ARG A 20 6.06 -3.57 7.82
N ARG A 21 5.93 -4.87 7.51
CA ARG A 21 6.63 -5.94 8.25
C ARG A 21 8.14 -5.90 8.04
N ASN A 22 8.61 -5.55 6.85
CA ASN A 22 10.05 -5.39 6.59
C ASN A 22 10.67 -4.24 7.41
N ARG A 23 9.84 -3.26 7.82
CA ARG A 23 10.23 -2.18 8.74
C ARG A 23 9.92 -2.48 10.21
N GLU A 24 9.46 -3.69 10.52
CA GLU A 24 9.08 -4.13 11.87
C GLU A 24 7.97 -3.26 12.52
N TYR A 25 7.18 -2.54 11.72
CA TYR A 25 6.10 -1.71 12.23
C TYR A 25 4.88 -2.56 12.58
N SER A 26 4.27 -2.32 13.74
CA SER A 26 3.00 -2.94 14.12
C SER A 26 1.80 -2.30 13.39
N GLN A 27 0.64 -2.94 13.42
CA GLN A 27 -0.59 -2.34 12.88
C GLN A 27 -1.02 -1.14 13.73
N GLU A 28 -0.79 -1.22 15.04
CA GLU A 28 -1.05 -0.17 16.02
C GLU A 28 -0.18 1.06 15.74
N TYR A 29 1.10 0.86 15.42
CA TYR A 29 2.02 1.94 15.08
C TYR A 29 1.59 2.67 13.80
N MET A 30 1.23 1.94 12.76
CA MET A 30 0.71 2.56 11.53
C MET A 30 -0.60 3.31 11.77
N ALA A 31 -1.52 2.74 12.56
CA ALA A 31 -2.79 3.36 12.89
C ALA A 31 -2.59 4.68 13.65
N LEU A 32 -1.64 4.70 14.61
CA LEU A 32 -1.24 5.90 15.34
C LEU A 32 -0.76 7.00 14.39
N LEU A 33 0.19 6.69 13.49
CA LEU A 33 0.75 7.66 12.54
C LEU A 33 -0.27 8.16 11.50
N LEU A 34 -1.26 7.34 11.17
CA LEU A 34 -2.34 7.70 10.24
C LEU A 34 -3.52 8.39 10.93
N ASN A 35 -3.47 8.54 12.25
CA ASN A 35 -4.55 9.06 13.09
C ASN A 35 -5.89 8.33 12.85
N ILE A 36 -5.86 7.00 12.89
CA ILE A 36 -7.04 6.12 12.75
C ILE A 36 -7.00 5.02 13.81
N SER A 37 -8.11 4.31 13.99
CA SER A 37 -8.11 3.12 14.86
C SER A 37 -7.31 1.97 14.26
N GLN A 38 -6.76 1.12 15.12
CA GLN A 38 -6.08 -0.12 14.73
C GLN A 38 -6.96 -0.98 13.80
N ASN A 39 -8.25 -1.11 14.15
CA ASN A 39 -9.22 -1.86 13.36
C ASN A 39 -9.43 -1.24 11.96
N ALA A 40 -9.48 0.09 11.86
CA ALA A 40 -9.57 0.78 10.56
C ALA A 40 -8.34 0.49 9.70
N TYR A 41 -7.13 0.56 10.30
CA TYR A 41 -5.90 0.19 9.60
C TYR A 41 -5.90 -1.28 9.17
N SER A 42 -6.32 -2.20 10.05
CA SER A 42 -6.41 -3.63 9.75
C SER A 42 -7.36 -3.91 8.57
N ARG A 43 -8.52 -3.26 8.52
CA ARG A 43 -9.44 -3.37 7.38
C ARG A 43 -8.84 -2.85 6.09
N LEU A 44 -8.13 -1.71 6.14
CA LEU A 44 -7.40 -1.14 5.02
C LEU A 44 -6.32 -2.10 4.51
N GLU A 45 -5.47 -2.60 5.40
CA GLU A 45 -4.37 -3.51 5.05
C GLU A 45 -4.86 -4.88 4.55
N ASN A 46 -6.08 -5.27 4.88
CA ASN A 46 -6.73 -6.47 4.34
C ASN A 46 -7.58 -6.18 3.08
N GLY A 47 -7.52 -4.97 2.52
CA GLY A 47 -8.26 -4.57 1.31
C GLY A 47 -9.78 -4.50 1.48
N LYS A 48 -10.29 -4.51 2.71
CA LYS A 48 -11.74 -4.43 3.03
C LYS A 48 -12.28 -2.99 2.99
N THR A 49 -11.38 -2.01 2.95
CA THR A 49 -11.69 -0.60 2.83
C THR A 49 -10.90 -0.03 1.64
N PRO A 50 -11.52 0.72 0.72
CA PRO A 50 -10.81 1.39 -0.36
C PRO A 50 -9.70 2.30 0.17
N ILE A 51 -8.56 2.31 -0.52
CA ILE A 51 -7.46 3.23 -0.22
C ILE A 51 -7.63 4.46 -1.09
N THR A 52 -7.86 5.61 -0.48
CA THR A 52 -7.88 6.89 -1.20
C THR A 52 -6.46 7.30 -1.59
N ILE A 53 -6.34 8.20 -2.57
CA ILE A 53 -5.03 8.71 -3.01
C ILE A 53 -4.29 9.40 -1.84
N ASP A 54 -4.95 10.26 -1.08
CA ASP A 54 -4.32 10.91 0.08
C ASP A 54 -3.79 9.89 1.09
N ARG A 55 -4.57 8.82 1.33
CA ARG A 55 -4.18 7.77 2.27
C ARG A 55 -2.99 6.96 1.74
N LEU A 56 -2.94 6.71 0.43
CA LEU A 56 -1.79 6.08 -0.22
C LEU A 56 -0.53 6.92 0.00
N TYR A 57 -0.57 8.23 -0.25
CA TYR A 57 0.58 9.11 -0.04
C TYR A 57 1.02 9.19 1.42
N GLN A 58 0.09 9.25 2.36
CA GLN A 58 0.41 9.20 3.79
C GLN A 58 1.12 7.90 4.17
N ILE A 59 0.60 6.75 3.70
CA ILE A 59 1.21 5.45 3.93
C ILE A 59 2.60 5.39 3.29
N CYS A 60 2.76 5.89 2.07
CA CYS A 60 4.05 5.98 1.38
C CYS A 60 5.07 6.81 2.17
N SER A 61 4.64 7.95 2.74
CA SER A 61 5.50 8.79 3.58
C SER A 61 5.97 8.05 4.84
N ILE A 62 5.06 7.34 5.52
CA ILE A 62 5.38 6.56 6.73
C ILE A 62 6.33 5.39 6.40
N LEU A 63 6.04 4.68 5.31
CA LEU A 63 6.82 3.54 4.85
C LEU A 63 8.03 3.95 3.99
N GLN A 64 8.34 5.24 3.89
CA GLN A 64 9.42 5.83 3.10
C GLN A 64 9.59 5.11 1.74
N THR A 65 8.51 5.07 0.97
CA THR A 65 8.45 4.41 -0.34
C THR A 65 7.71 5.28 -1.34
N ASP A 66 7.96 5.07 -2.63
CA ASP A 66 7.27 5.79 -3.69
C ASP A 66 5.92 5.10 -4.02
N PRO A 67 4.82 5.85 -4.26
CA PRO A 67 3.54 5.27 -4.67
C PRO A 67 3.62 4.33 -5.87
N VAL A 68 4.52 4.60 -6.84
CA VAL A 68 4.74 3.75 -8.02
C VAL A 68 5.13 2.34 -7.59
N GLN A 69 5.97 2.17 -6.55
CA GLN A 69 6.37 0.86 -6.04
C GLN A 69 5.18 0.06 -5.48
N LEU A 70 4.20 0.74 -4.89
CA LEU A 70 2.97 0.11 -4.40
C LEU A 70 1.99 -0.21 -5.53
N LEU A 71 1.95 0.61 -6.58
CA LEU A 71 1.02 0.48 -7.71
C LEU A 71 1.50 -0.48 -8.81
N ASP A 72 2.81 -0.73 -8.90
CA ASP A 72 3.43 -1.43 -10.02
C ASP A 72 2.81 -2.81 -10.28
N SER A 73 2.93 -3.39 -11.47
CA SER A 73 2.51 -4.80 -11.67
C SER A 73 3.74 -5.68 -11.79
N PRO A 74 3.75 -6.92 -11.24
CA PRO A 74 4.84 -7.85 -11.52
C PRO A 74 4.88 -8.09 -13.04
N GLY A 75 5.86 -7.51 -13.73
CA GLY A 75 5.97 -7.47 -15.20
C GLY A 75 6.22 -6.08 -15.80
N SER A 76 6.09 -5.01 -15.02
CA SER A 76 6.52 -3.67 -15.42
C SER A 76 8.03 -3.57 -15.24
N SER A 77 8.77 -3.84 -16.30
CA SER A 77 10.17 -3.48 -16.42
C SER A 77 10.27 -1.96 -16.53
N ALA A 78 10.13 -1.25 -15.41
CA ALA A 78 10.44 0.16 -15.37
C ALA A 78 11.95 0.33 -15.66
N SER A 79 12.27 0.69 -16.90
CA SER A 79 13.63 1.07 -17.31
C SER A 79 14.16 2.16 -16.37
N PRO A 80 15.46 2.14 -16.02
CA PRO A 80 16.07 3.21 -15.27
C PRO A 80 15.84 4.52 -16.04
N ARG A 81 15.14 5.47 -15.42
CA ARG A 81 15.00 6.81 -15.97
C ARG A 81 16.42 7.36 -16.13
N LYS A 82 16.87 7.49 -17.39
CA LYS A 82 18.09 8.24 -17.69
C LYS A 82 17.80 9.70 -17.37
N GLU A 83 18.41 10.19 -16.31
CA GLU A 83 18.61 11.61 -16.07
C GLU A 83 19.58 12.10 -17.15
N TRP A 84 19.08 12.92 -18.07
CA TRP A 84 19.89 13.75 -18.95
C TRP A 84 19.72 15.20 -18.54
#